data_AF-A0A293M2U2-F1
#
_entry.id   AF-A0A293M2U2-F1
#
_cell.length_a   1.000
_cell.length_b   1.000
_cell.length_c   1.000
_cell.angle_alpha   90.00
_cell.angle_beta   90.00
_cell.angle_gamma   90.00
#
_symmetry.space_group_name_H-M   'P 1'
#
loop_
_entity.id
_entity.type
_entity.pdbx_description
1 polymer ?
#
loop_
_entity_poly.entity_id
_entity_poly.type
_entity_poly.pdbx_seq_one_letter_code
_entity_poly.pdbx_strand_id
1 'polypeptide(L)'
;MKPVHNTIVILFLCYSQSLYYKQIVDEDFHQFDFIFVMDESNLRDVKELAPKQSKAKIELLGNYDPEGHKIIRDPYYDRGGDGFEVVYQQCVRCCKAFLQGH
;
A
#
# COMPACT_ATOMS: atom_id res chain seq x y z
N MET A 1 12.77 -3.97 -22.28
CA MET A 1 13.07 -3.64 -20.88
C MET A 1 11.77 -3.20 -20.22
N LYS A 2 11.19 -4.02 -19.35
CA LYS A 2 10.00 -3.61 -18.58
C LYS A 2 10.49 -2.66 -17.48
N PRO A 3 9.95 -1.43 -17.35
CA PRO A 3 10.38 -0.52 -16.31
C PRO A 3 10.04 -1.12 -14.96
N VAL A 4 11.05 -1.23 -14.11
CA VAL A 4 11.00 -1.81 -12.77
C VAL A 4 10.44 -0.75 -11.83
N HIS A 5 9.14 -0.52 -11.79
CA HIS A 5 8.56 0.36 -10.77
C HIS A 5 7.23 -0.18 -10.24
N ASN A 6 7.32 -1.36 -9.59
CA ASN A 6 6.51 -1.63 -8.40
C ASN A 6 6.96 -0.62 -7.33
N THR A 7 6.46 0.61 -7.46
CA THR A 7 6.49 1.57 -6.37
C THR A 7 5.66 0.96 -5.26
N ILE A 8 6.33 0.41 -4.24
CA ILE A 8 5.68 0.12 -2.98
C ILE A 8 5.23 1.47 -2.44
N VAL A 9 3.98 1.84 -2.74
CA VAL A 9 3.31 2.95 -2.09
C VAL A 9 3.06 2.46 -0.66
N ILE A 10 4.06 2.57 0.20
CA ILE A 10 3.79 2.64 1.64
C ILE A 10 2.92 3.88 1.77
N LEU A 11 1.62 3.69 2.00
CA LEU A 11 0.73 4.77 2.33
C LEU A 11 1.21 5.30 3.70
N PHE A 12 2.16 6.23 3.67
CA PHE A 12 2.45 7.11 4.79
C PHE A 12 1.17 7.90 5.00
N LEU A 13 0.27 7.33 5.81
CA LEU A 13 -0.86 8.07 6.32
C LEU A 13 -0.29 9.31 7.02
N CYS A 14 -0.85 10.47 6.64
CA CYS A 14 -0.65 11.81 7.20
C CYS A 14 0.47 12.70 6.63
N TYR A 15 -0.01 13.69 5.84
CA TYR A 15 0.06 15.14 6.14
C TYR A 15 0.82 16.09 5.18
N SER A 16 1.16 15.66 3.96
CA SER A 16 1.75 16.58 2.99
C SER A 16 1.22 16.28 1.60
N GLN A 17 0.75 17.30 0.89
CA GLN A 17 0.22 17.26 -0.49
C GLN A 17 1.29 16.91 -1.55
N SER A 18 2.34 16.17 -1.19
CA SER A 18 3.37 15.69 -2.11
C SER A 18 3.47 14.16 -2.05
N LEU A 19 3.33 13.54 -3.21
CA LEU A 19 3.67 12.14 -3.42
C LEU A 19 5.19 12.00 -3.33
N TYR A 20 5.69 11.44 -2.24
CA TYR A 20 7.10 11.06 -2.12
C TYR A 20 7.25 9.57 -2.39
N TYR A 21 7.93 9.22 -3.48
CA TYR A 21 8.41 7.86 -3.70
C TYR A 21 9.57 7.61 -2.73
N LYS A 22 9.43 6.63 -1.84
CA LYS A 22 10.52 6.11 -1.02
C LYS A 22 10.60 4.61 -1.23
N GLN A 23 11.79 4.11 -1.53
CA GLN A 23 12.04 2.68 -1.53
C GLN A 23 12.07 2.16 -0.08
N ILE A 24 11.41 1.03 0.18
CA ILE A 24 11.43 0.39 1.50
C ILE A 24 12.86 -0.01 1.88
N VAL A 25 13.23 0.22 3.13
CA VAL A 25 14.53 -0.18 3.70
C VAL A 25 14.34 -1.02 4.96
N ASP A 26 15.37 -1.77 5.35
CA ASP A 26 15.36 -2.67 6.52
C ASP A 26 14.82 -1.98 7.80
N GLU A 27 15.19 -0.72 8.03
CA GLU A 27 14.75 0.08 9.18
C GLU A 27 13.23 0.25 9.24
N ASP A 28 12.55 0.33 8.08
CA ASP A 28 11.09 0.49 8.02
C ASP A 28 10.38 -0.73 8.65
N PHE A 29 10.94 -1.94 8.49
CA PHE A 29 10.39 -3.17 9.06
C PHE A 29 10.51 -3.26 10.59
N HIS A 30 11.39 -2.45 11.19
CA HIS A 30 11.56 -2.36 12.64
C HIS A 30 10.83 -1.15 13.23
N GLN A 31 10.73 -0.06 12.46
CA GLN A 31 10.09 1.18 12.87
C GLN A 31 8.56 1.07 12.91
N PHE A 32 7.96 0.37 11.95
CA PHE A 32 6.50 0.30 11.81
C PHE A 32 5.90 -0.99 12.36
N ASP A 33 4.68 -0.90 12.90
CA ASP A 33 3.89 -2.05 13.32
C ASP A 33 3.15 -2.71 12.14
N PHE A 34 2.77 -1.90 11.13
CA PHE A 34 2.07 -2.35 9.94
C PHE A 34 2.69 -1.73 8.69
N ILE A 35 2.85 -2.55 7.66
CA ILE A 35 3.25 -2.14 6.31
C ILE A 35 2.17 -2.62 5.36
N PHE A 36 1.44 -1.67 4.76
CA PHE A 36 0.39 -1.99 3.80
C PHE A 36 0.88 -1.86 2.37
N VAL A 37 0.46 -2.81 1.54
CA VAL A 37 0.74 -2.86 0.10
C VAL A 37 -0.57 -2.95 -0.70
N MET A 38 -0.52 -2.61 -1.98
CA MET A 38 -1.72 -2.43 -2.81
C MET A 38 -2.16 -3.72 -3.53
N ASP A 39 -1.20 -4.57 -3.89
CA ASP A 39 -1.45 -5.81 -4.63
C ASP A 39 -0.57 -6.97 -4.14
N GLU A 40 -0.86 -8.17 -4.64
CA GLU A 40 -0.14 -9.40 -4.28
C GLU A 40 1.33 -9.40 -4.74
N SER A 41 1.63 -8.65 -5.81
CA SER A 41 2.98 -8.55 -6.33
C SER A 41 3.88 -7.81 -5.35
N ASN A 42 3.43 -6.65 -4.89
CA ASN A 42 4.09 -5.87 -3.85
C ASN A 42 4.16 -6.64 -2.53
N LEU A 43 3.11 -7.39 -2.18
CA LEU A 43 3.12 -8.21 -0.96
C LEU A 43 4.25 -9.25 -0.98
N ARG A 44 4.42 -9.96 -2.09
CA ARG A 44 5.50 -10.92 -2.25
C ARG A 44 6.85 -10.21 -2.22
N ASP A 45 7.03 -9.15 -3.00
CA ASP A 45 8.30 -8.43 -3.11
C ASP A 45 8.72 -7.86 -1.74
N VAL A 46 7.80 -7.26 -0.98
CA VAL A 46 8.07 -6.71 0.36
C VAL A 46 8.34 -7.82 1.38
N LYS A 47 7.65 -8.96 1.29
CA LYS A 47 7.92 -10.11 2.17
C LYS A 47 9.28 -10.75 1.91
N GLU A 48 9.74 -10.75 0.66
CA GLU A 48 11.08 -11.22 0.31
C GLU A 48 12.18 -10.29 0.83
N LEU A 49 11.89 -8.99 0.91
CA LEU A 49 12.79 -7.98 1.48
C LEU A 49 12.77 -7.95 3.01
N ALA A 50 11.73 -8.51 3.66
CA ALA A 50 11.57 -8.41 5.10
C ALA A 50 12.68 -9.15 5.87
N PRO A 51 13.36 -8.50 6.83
CA PRO A 51 14.32 -9.17 7.68
C PRO A 51 13.62 -10.20 8.59
N LYS A 52 14.34 -11.26 8.99
CA LYS A 52 13.80 -12.34 9.84
C LYS A 52 13.21 -11.87 11.17
N GLN A 53 13.67 -10.71 11.67
CA GLN A 53 13.23 -10.11 12.93
C GLN A 53 12.35 -8.87 12.70
N SER A 54 11.66 -8.79 11.55
CA SER A 54 10.70 -7.72 11.26
C SER A 54 9.64 -7.64 12.36
N LYS A 55 9.45 -6.43 12.90
CA LYS A 55 8.34 -6.09 13.80
C LYS A 55 7.04 -5.91 13.00
N ALA A 56 7.17 -5.35 11.80
CA ALA A 56 6.06 -4.97 10.95
C ALA A 56 5.25 -6.18 10.47
N LYS A 57 3.92 -6.07 10.57
CA LYS A 57 2.96 -6.94 9.90
C LYS A 57 2.73 -6.44 8.47
N ILE A 58 3.04 -7.28 7.48
CA ILE A 58 2.97 -6.92 6.05
C ILE A 58 1.69 -7.51 5.44
N GLU A 59 0.75 -6.66 5.02
CA GLU A 59 -0.58 -7.07 4.52
C GLU A 59 -1.09 -6.20 3.37
N LEU A 60 -2.12 -6.69 2.66
CA LEU A 60 -2.83 -5.89 1.67
C LEU A 60 -3.72 -4.86 2.37
N LEU A 61 -3.67 -3.60 1.93
CA LEU A 61 -4.60 -2.58 2.43
C LEU A 61 -6.06 -2.97 2.13
N GLY A 62 -6.31 -3.55 0.95
CA GLY A 62 -7.64 -4.00 0.55
C GLY A 62 -8.20 -5.16 1.39
N ASN A 63 -7.42 -5.79 2.27
CA ASN A 63 -7.98 -6.73 3.26
C ASN A 63 -8.97 -6.05 4.22
N TYR A 64 -8.87 -4.73 4.36
CA TYR A 64 -9.74 -3.92 5.20
C TYR A 64 -10.87 -3.26 4.40
N ASP A 65 -11.04 -3.62 3.13
CA ASP A 65 -12.13 -3.09 2.34
C ASP A 65 -13.47 -3.72 2.75
N PRO A 66 -14.44 -2.95 3.29
CA PRO A 66 -15.77 -3.49 3.60
C PRO A 66 -16.55 -3.93 2.36
N GLU A 67 -16.17 -3.50 1.15
CA GLU A 67 -16.74 -3.98 -0.11
C GLU A 67 -16.09 -5.28 -0.60
N GLY A 68 -15.02 -5.74 0.06
CA GLY A 68 -14.34 -7.00 -0.24
C GLY A 68 -13.31 -6.93 -1.38
N HIS A 69 -13.01 -5.75 -1.92
CA HIS A 69 -11.99 -5.59 -2.95
C HIS A 69 -10.58 -5.56 -2.34
N LYS A 70 -9.89 -6.71 -2.41
CA LYS A 70 -8.55 -6.89 -1.83
C LYS A 70 -7.42 -6.19 -2.58
N ILE A 71 -7.57 -6.05 -3.89
CA ILE A 71 -6.53 -5.48 -4.76
C ILE A 71 -6.90 -4.04 -5.07
N ILE A 72 -5.95 -3.15 -4.84
CA ILE A 72 -6.01 -1.76 -5.25
C ILE A 72 -5.18 -1.65 -6.53
N ARG A 73 -5.87 -1.48 -7.66
CA ARG A 73 -5.21 -1.46 -8.98
C ARG A 73 -4.48 -0.14 -9.21
N ASP A 74 -3.39 -0.17 -9.96
CA ASP A 74 -2.69 1.05 -10.41
C ASP A 74 -3.55 1.79 -11.45
N PRO A 75 -3.95 3.06 -11.21
CA PRO A 75 -4.77 3.84 -12.13
C PRO A 75 -3.94 4.52 -13.24
N TYR A 76 -2.61 4.37 -13.27
CA TYR A 76 -1.72 5.11 -14.17
C TYR A 76 -2.07 4.99 -15.67
N TYR A 77 -2.66 3.86 -16.08
CA TYR A 77 -3.04 3.60 -17.47
C TYR A 77 -4.52 3.90 -17.77
N ASP A 78 -5.29 4.37 -16.79
CA ASP A 78 -6.69 4.72 -17.00
C ASP A 78 -6.82 6.03 -17.77
N ARG A 79 -7.73 6.06 -18.75
CA ARG A 79 -8.03 7.25 -19.54
C ARG A 79 -9.10 8.08 -18.85
N GLY A 80 -8.79 9.34 -18.56
CA GLY A 80 -9.68 10.20 -17.77
C GLY A 80 -9.54 9.85 -16.28
N GLY A 81 -9.36 10.86 -15.42
CA GLY A 81 -8.92 10.70 -14.02
C GLY A 81 -9.82 9.85 -13.11
N ASP A 82 -10.91 9.28 -13.61
CA ASP A 82 -11.86 8.42 -12.91
C ASP A 82 -11.17 7.23 -12.21
N GLY A 83 -10.11 6.70 -12.81
CA GLY A 83 -9.30 5.62 -12.21
C GLY A 83 -8.68 6.00 -10.87
N PHE A 84 -8.16 7.23 -10.78
CA PHE A 84 -7.54 7.75 -9.55
C PHE A 84 -8.58 7.97 -8.45
N GLU A 85 -9.77 8.46 -8.81
CA GLU A 85 -10.85 8.65 -7.84
C GLU A 85 -11.30 7.32 -7.23
N VAL A 86 -11.48 6.28 -8.06
CA VAL A 86 -11.86 4.94 -7.58
C VAL A 86 -10.83 4.38 -6.59
N VAL A 87 -9.55 4.48 -6.94
CA VAL A 87 -8.44 4.02 -6.09
C VAL A 87 -8.37 4.82 -4.79
N TYR A 88 -8.54 6.13 -4.87
CA TYR A 88 -8.56 7.00 -3.69
C TYR A 88 -9.70 6.63 -2.73
N GLN A 89 -10.92 6.47 -3.25
CA GLN A 89 -12.08 6.08 -2.43
C GLN A 89 -11.89 4.72 -1.77
N GLN A 90 -11.33 3.74 -2.51
CA GLN A 90 -11.00 2.43 -1.95
C GLN A 90 -9.98 2.57 -0.80
N CYS A 91 -8.87 3.28 -1.01
CA CYS A 91 -7.87 3.54 0.03
C CYS A 91 -8.48 4.19 1.29
N VAL A 92 -9.29 5.24 1.12
CA VAL A 92 -9.93 5.96 2.23
C VAL A 92 -10.84 5.04 3.03
N ARG A 93 -11.63 4.21 2.35
CA ARG A 93 -12.56 3.28 3.01
C ARG A 93 -11.81 2.17 3.77
N CYS A 94 -10.78 1.59 3.17
CA CYS A 94 -9.90 0.62 3.84
C CYS A 94 -9.25 1.22 5.09
N CYS A 95 -8.71 2.44 4.99
CA CYS A 95 -8.08 3.12 6.13
C CYS A 95 -9.08 3.39 7.25
N LYS A 96 -10.30 3.85 6.92
CA LYS A 96 -11.37 4.06 7.91
C LYS A 96 -11.75 2.76 8.61
N ALA A 97 -11.92 1.66 7.86
CA ALA A 97 -12.25 0.36 8.42
C ALA A 97 -11.13 -0.19 9.32
N PHE A 98 -9.88 -0.06 8.90
CA PHE A 98 -8.72 -0.45 9.70
C PHE A 98 -8.68 0.29 11.05
N LEU A 99 -8.82 1.61 11.04
CA LEU A 99 -8.79 2.47 12.24
C LEU A 99 -9.99 2.28 13.18
N GLN A 100 -11.09 1.69 12.73
CA GLN A 100 -12.24 1.37 13.58
C GLN A 100 -12.11 0.00 14.26
N GLY A 101 -11.26 -0.88 13.71
CA GLY A 101 -11.09 -2.25 14.18
C GLY A 101 -9.80 -2.51 14.99
N HIS A 102 -8.92 -1.52 15.11
CA HIS A 102 -7.62 -1.59 15.81
C HIS A 102 -7.45 -0.37 16.70
#